data_AF-A0A968XK88-F1
#
_entry.id   AF-A0A968XK88-F1
#
_cell.length_a   1.000
_cell.length_b   1.000
_cell.length_c   1.000
_cell.angle_alpha   90.00
_cell.angle_beta   90.00
_cell.angle_gamma   90.00
#
_symmetry.space_group_name_H-M   'P 1'
#
loop_
_entity.id
_entity.type
_entity.pdbx_description
1 polymer ?
#
loop_
_entity_poly.entity_id
_entity_poly.type
_entity_poly.pdbx_seq_one_letter_code
_entity_poly.pdbx_strand_id
1 'polypeptide(L)'
;MKRAVFILTLLVFGVAAVNAQFPIKIPKVTVPKVEPKPAQTPQPKVSTQIENTDSSVVSNNNTVRQSSNRQMVMDDGFTFFDAEPVKEYDSKISLEKDIGWYLKSNLRIIGTFPKRSAFKVSVKKNGKELSSIRCEGLVYTKADDQNLRTPQLRAGKDLNYEDFMTAGLRCFDEKAVIKEIGEMDVEIYFIDGDSNAEKLVRKHKIDVRKATKVRGNASASQPDVADYYIQRHAEAAVAIAYFGMSRNVGYFGNPVDNYSTPTFRTLSIHTTFSPAEQTRLPNNPFVQCSVNGQKINLQNDKARVSEGPRREIGIYTDRIGAKYKTGPPYKDWVEFIDLNFQMPLFTGEGQYAKPTMKIENFQGKWECAVIENGVTFRTFRWEVGAKGILPHAEQKNGNVNLFYDAALVEMEIPSGGSPIDFRLLPLPNAGLFYGIPWSTAEGKAMAGRVPKMGNPYHVPSAK
;
A
#
# COMPACT_ATOMS: atom_id res chain seq x y z
N MET A 1 20.09 47.09 -52.19
CA MET A 1 21.40 46.41 -52.00
C MET A 1 21.25 45.41 -50.86
N LYS A 2 21.72 44.17 -51.11
CA LYS A 2 22.02 43.06 -50.19
C LYS A 2 20.89 42.52 -49.29
N ARG A 3 20.19 41.50 -49.82
CA ARG A 3 19.46 40.47 -49.04
C ARG A 3 20.48 39.47 -48.48
N ALA A 4 20.48 39.24 -47.17
CA ALA A 4 21.26 38.21 -46.52
C ALA A 4 20.40 36.94 -46.40
N VAL A 5 20.86 35.86 -47.04
CA VAL A 5 20.28 34.51 -46.95
C VAL A 5 21.02 33.79 -45.83
N PHE A 6 20.29 33.40 -44.78
CA PHE A 6 20.80 32.51 -43.74
C PHE A 6 20.54 31.06 -44.16
N ILE A 7 21.60 30.33 -44.50
CA ILE A 7 21.58 28.88 -44.71
C ILE A 7 21.78 28.24 -43.33
N LEU A 8 20.75 27.54 -42.84
CA LEU A 8 20.82 26.74 -41.61
C LEU A 8 21.24 25.32 -41.99
N THR A 9 22.49 24.98 -41.73
CA THR A 9 23.04 23.63 -41.92
C THR A 9 22.62 22.75 -40.75
N LEU A 10 21.77 21.75 -41.00
CA LEU A 10 21.45 20.68 -40.05
C LEU A 10 22.69 19.78 -39.86
N LEU A 11 23.25 19.75 -38.64
CA LEU A 11 24.26 18.79 -38.22
C LEU A 11 23.55 17.63 -37.51
N VAL A 12 23.44 16.50 -38.22
CA VAL A 12 22.94 15.24 -37.68
C VAL A 12 24.08 14.57 -36.92
N PHE A 13 24.04 14.61 -35.59
CA PHE A 13 24.89 13.77 -34.75
C PHE A 13 24.28 12.37 -34.66
N GLY A 14 24.85 11.43 -35.42
CA GLY A 14 24.60 10.00 -35.25
C GLY A 14 25.26 9.52 -33.95
N VAL A 15 24.45 9.12 -32.98
CA VAL A 15 24.93 8.45 -31.75
C VAL A 15 25.06 6.96 -32.08
N ALA A 16 26.30 6.52 -32.30
CA ALA A 16 26.62 5.09 -32.38
C ALA A 16 26.53 4.48 -30.97
N ALA A 17 25.58 3.57 -30.78
CA ALA A 17 25.49 2.74 -29.58
C ALA A 17 26.63 1.72 -29.58
N VAL A 18 27.68 1.98 -28.80
CA VAL A 18 28.75 1.01 -28.55
C VAL A 18 28.30 0.10 -27.40
N ASN A 19 27.83 -1.10 -27.74
CA ASN A 19 27.60 -2.18 -26.77
C ASN A 19 28.96 -2.68 -26.26
N ALA A 20 29.45 -2.11 -25.16
CA ALA A 20 30.54 -2.68 -24.39
C ALA A 20 30.00 -3.75 -23.43
N GLN A 21 29.94 -5.00 -23.90
CA GLN A 21 29.79 -6.17 -23.03
C GLN A 21 31.11 -6.42 -22.31
N PHE A 22 31.16 -6.17 -21.01
CA PHE A 22 32.25 -6.65 -20.16
C PHE A 22 32.06 -8.16 -19.90
N PRO A 23 33.03 -9.02 -20.21
CA PRO A 23 32.95 -10.44 -19.87
C PRO A 23 33.18 -10.62 -18.37
N ILE A 24 32.10 -10.83 -17.61
CA ILE A 24 32.18 -11.27 -16.22
C ILE A 24 32.50 -12.77 -16.24
N LYS A 25 33.73 -13.14 -15.83
CA LYS A 25 34.09 -14.54 -15.55
C LYS A 25 33.44 -14.94 -14.22
N ILE A 26 32.36 -15.71 -14.30
CA ILE A 26 31.72 -16.36 -13.15
C ILE A 26 32.65 -17.51 -12.70
N PRO A 27 33.09 -17.56 -11.42
CA PRO A 27 33.83 -18.71 -10.90
C PRO A 27 32.96 -19.96 -10.93
N LYS A 28 33.50 -21.06 -11.49
CA LYS A 28 32.86 -22.39 -11.41
C LYS A 28 32.82 -22.84 -9.95
N VAL A 29 31.63 -22.92 -9.39
CA VAL A 29 31.37 -23.60 -8.12
C VAL A 29 31.46 -25.11 -8.35
N THR A 30 32.45 -25.75 -7.74
CA THR A 30 32.62 -27.21 -7.76
C THR A 30 31.58 -27.84 -6.84
N VAL A 31 30.61 -28.55 -7.42
CA VAL A 31 29.64 -29.36 -6.66
C VAL A 31 30.38 -30.58 -6.08
N PRO A 32 30.31 -30.85 -4.77
CA PRO A 32 30.88 -32.05 -4.19
C PRO A 32 30.25 -33.31 -4.78
N LYS A 33 31.10 -34.23 -5.22
CA LYS A 33 30.75 -35.53 -5.77
C LYS A 33 30.22 -36.42 -4.63
N VAL A 34 28.92 -36.76 -4.67
CA VAL A 34 28.33 -37.75 -3.77
C VAL A 34 28.86 -39.12 -4.18
N GLU A 35 29.55 -39.80 -3.28
CA GLU A 35 29.98 -41.18 -3.46
C GLU A 35 28.78 -42.14 -3.53
N PRO A 36 28.77 -43.10 -4.46
CA PRO A 36 27.74 -44.13 -4.52
C PRO A 36 27.91 -45.12 -3.37
N LYS A 37 26.85 -45.26 -2.58
CA LYS A 37 26.72 -46.25 -1.51
C LYS A 37 26.80 -47.67 -2.11
N PRO A 38 27.59 -48.61 -1.55
CA PRO A 38 27.72 -49.95 -2.10
C PRO A 38 26.46 -50.79 -1.92
N ALA A 39 26.19 -51.61 -2.94
CA ALA A 39 25.10 -52.56 -2.99
C ALA A 39 25.26 -53.68 -1.94
N GLN A 40 24.16 -54.03 -1.26
CA GLN A 40 24.06 -55.24 -0.46
C GLN A 40 23.06 -56.21 -1.11
N THR A 41 23.55 -57.42 -1.37
CA THR A 41 22.85 -58.64 -1.81
C THR A 41 22.07 -59.29 -0.64
N PRO A 42 21.13 -60.24 -0.91
CA PRO A 42 19.91 -60.41 -0.11
C PRO A 42 19.86 -61.61 0.87
N GLN A 43 18.80 -61.57 1.72
CA GLN A 43 18.11 -62.64 2.50
C GLN A 43 18.55 -62.91 3.96
N PRO A 44 17.69 -63.49 4.84
CA PRO A 44 16.30 -64.02 4.66
C PRO A 44 15.22 -63.51 5.67
N LYS A 45 13.97 -63.89 5.35
CA LYS A 45 12.73 -63.72 6.14
C LYS A 45 12.81 -64.31 7.56
N VAL A 46 12.36 -63.54 8.55
CA VAL A 46 11.66 -64.04 9.76
C VAL A 46 10.55 -63.05 10.12
N SER A 47 9.37 -63.60 10.45
CA SER A 47 8.14 -62.87 10.73
C SER A 47 8.02 -62.47 12.20
N THR A 48 7.54 -61.27 12.50
CA THR A 48 6.49 -61.06 13.53
C THR A 48 5.80 -59.70 13.32
N GLN A 49 4.51 -59.70 13.63
CA GLN A 49 3.53 -58.62 13.48
C GLN A 49 3.81 -57.41 14.40
N ILE A 50 3.35 -56.22 14.01
CA ILE A 50 2.33 -55.39 14.70
C ILE A 50 2.30 -53.96 14.11
N GLU A 51 1.13 -53.63 13.56
CA GLU A 51 0.39 -52.34 13.51
C GLU A 51 0.94 -51.00 12.98
N ASN A 52 0.06 -50.44 12.13
CA ASN A 52 -0.37 -49.04 12.00
C ASN A 52 0.36 -48.09 11.02
N THR A 53 -0.30 -47.99 9.85
CA THR A 53 -0.74 -46.75 9.17
C THR A 53 0.21 -45.56 9.15
N ASP A 54 0.69 -45.21 7.95
CA ASP A 54 0.54 -43.83 7.49
C ASP A 54 0.53 -43.71 5.96
N SER A 55 -0.57 -43.16 5.46
CA SER A 55 -0.79 -42.81 4.06
C SER A 55 -0.07 -41.51 3.75
N SER A 56 0.90 -41.58 2.84
CA SER A 56 1.61 -40.43 2.29
C SER A 56 0.70 -39.62 1.35
N VAL A 57 0.01 -38.63 1.90
CA VAL A 57 -0.64 -37.58 1.10
C VAL A 57 0.35 -36.43 0.90
N VAL A 58 0.82 -36.32 -0.34
CA VAL A 58 1.59 -35.20 -0.89
C VAL A 58 0.83 -33.89 -0.64
N SER A 59 1.35 -33.06 0.26
CA SER A 59 0.80 -31.75 0.61
C SER A 59 1.39 -30.68 -0.31
N ASN A 60 0.57 -30.20 -1.25
CA ASN A 60 0.84 -29.00 -2.03
C ASN A 60 0.79 -27.76 -1.13
N ASN A 61 1.96 -27.21 -0.77
CA ASN A 61 2.14 -26.03 0.07
C ASN A 61 1.97 -24.71 -0.72
N ASN A 62 0.74 -24.34 -1.07
CA ASN A 62 0.41 -22.99 -1.54
C ASN A 62 -0.70 -22.38 -0.69
N THR A 63 -0.34 -21.88 0.50
CA THR A 63 -1.24 -21.15 1.42
C THR A 63 -0.57 -19.86 1.91
N VAL A 64 -1.35 -18.86 2.33
CA VAL A 64 -0.89 -17.68 3.12
C VAL A 64 -0.46 -18.15 4.52
N ARG A 65 0.58 -18.97 4.57
CA ARG A 65 1.66 -18.79 5.53
C ARG A 65 2.83 -18.44 4.65
N GLN A 66 2.98 -17.14 4.35
CA GLN A 66 4.24 -16.65 3.82
C GLN A 66 5.34 -17.23 4.72
N SER A 67 6.38 -17.80 4.11
CA SER A 67 7.41 -18.57 4.82
C SER A 67 7.75 -17.91 6.15
N SER A 68 7.70 -18.65 7.26
CA SER A 68 7.78 -18.13 8.64
C SER A 68 9.11 -17.43 9.00
N ASN A 69 9.93 -17.08 8.02
CA ASN A 69 11.28 -16.50 8.13
C ASN A 69 11.49 -15.33 7.14
N ARG A 70 10.46 -14.55 6.78
CA ARG A 70 10.66 -13.34 5.96
C ARG A 70 11.57 -12.38 6.73
N GLN A 71 12.59 -11.86 6.04
CA GLN A 71 13.59 -10.96 6.62
C GLN A 71 13.88 -9.83 5.63
N MET A 72 13.88 -8.58 6.13
CA MET A 72 14.10 -7.37 5.33
C MET A 72 13.15 -7.25 4.14
N VAL A 73 11.86 -7.53 4.37
CA VAL A 73 10.81 -7.39 3.35
C VAL A 73 9.96 -6.18 3.67
N MET A 74 9.84 -5.23 2.74
CA MET A 74 8.95 -4.07 2.91
C MET A 74 7.50 -4.52 2.98
N ASP A 75 6.71 -3.92 3.86
CA ASP A 75 5.25 -3.99 3.78
C ASP A 75 4.73 -2.84 2.91
N ASP A 76 4.42 -3.17 1.66
CA ASP A 76 3.95 -2.20 0.68
C ASP A 76 2.57 -1.63 1.05
N GLY A 77 1.73 -2.41 1.72
CA GLY A 77 0.40 -1.97 2.13
C GLY A 77 0.42 -0.95 3.26
N PHE A 78 1.38 -1.09 4.18
CA PHE A 78 1.57 -0.17 5.32
C PHE A 78 2.28 1.11 4.91
N THR A 79 3.07 1.06 3.83
CA THR A 79 3.81 2.21 3.30
C THR A 79 2.85 3.37 3.02
N PHE A 80 3.16 4.55 3.55
CA PHE A 80 2.41 5.76 3.28
C PHE A 80 3.35 6.97 3.27
N PHE A 81 3.20 7.81 2.25
CA PHE A 81 3.98 9.02 2.03
C PHE A 81 3.06 10.23 1.99
N ASP A 82 3.49 11.29 2.66
CA ASP A 82 2.86 12.62 2.62
C ASP A 82 3.88 13.66 2.13
N ALA A 83 3.43 14.59 1.28
CA ALA A 83 4.22 15.77 0.90
C ALA A 83 3.78 16.99 1.70
N GLU A 84 4.51 17.34 2.75
CA GLU A 84 4.12 18.40 3.68
C GLU A 84 4.77 19.73 3.30
N PRO A 85 4.02 20.86 3.24
CA PRO A 85 4.57 22.16 2.87
C PRO A 85 5.54 22.69 3.92
N VAL A 86 6.62 23.33 3.46
CA VAL A 86 7.55 24.07 4.32
C VAL A 86 7.34 25.57 4.12
N LYS A 87 7.18 26.26 5.25
CA LYS A 87 6.96 27.70 5.29
C LYS A 87 8.05 28.40 6.09
N GLU A 88 8.42 29.59 5.64
CA GLU A 88 9.37 30.46 6.32
C GLU A 88 8.73 31.84 6.48
N TYR A 89 8.93 32.49 7.62
CA TYR A 89 8.42 33.84 7.83
C TYR A 89 9.31 34.87 7.12
N ASP A 90 8.72 35.70 6.25
CA ASP A 90 9.39 36.81 5.61
C ASP A 90 9.05 38.12 6.35
N SER A 91 10.06 38.68 7.03
CA SER A 91 9.92 39.90 7.82
C SER A 91 9.68 41.17 6.99
N LYS A 92 9.96 41.17 5.68
CA LYS A 92 9.73 42.33 4.81
C LYS A 92 8.26 42.52 4.48
N ILE A 93 7.54 41.41 4.35
CA ILE A 93 6.10 41.41 4.04
C ILE A 93 5.26 40.99 5.24
N SER A 94 5.90 40.65 6.36
CA SER A 94 5.28 40.17 7.60
C SER A 94 4.37 38.95 7.40
N LEU A 95 4.76 38.03 6.51
CA LEU A 95 3.94 36.89 6.08
C LEU A 95 4.77 35.62 5.86
N GLU A 96 4.11 34.47 5.90
CA GLU A 96 4.72 33.19 5.55
C GLU A 96 4.92 33.08 4.03
N LYS A 97 6.10 32.65 3.60
CA LYS A 97 6.43 32.30 2.21
C LYS A 97 6.60 30.78 2.08
N ASP A 98 6.15 30.25 0.95
CA ASP A 98 6.40 28.87 0.51
C ASP A 98 7.88 28.71 0.12
N ILE A 99 8.57 27.75 0.74
CA ILE A 99 9.96 27.44 0.41
C ILE A 99 10.17 26.03 -0.18
N GLY A 100 9.10 25.25 -0.32
CA GLY A 100 9.11 23.88 -0.82
C GLY A 100 8.28 22.95 0.06
N TRP A 101 8.65 21.67 0.07
CA TRP A 101 7.99 20.62 0.83
C TRP A 101 9.01 19.61 1.38
N TYR A 102 8.60 18.78 2.31
CA TYR A 102 9.39 17.63 2.78
C TYR A 102 8.58 16.34 2.73
N LEU A 103 9.27 15.21 2.62
CA LEU A 103 8.63 13.90 2.60
C LEU A 103 8.46 13.40 4.04
N LYS A 104 7.23 13.06 4.41
CA LYS A 104 6.92 12.31 5.62
C LYS A 104 6.56 10.88 5.27
N SER A 105 7.14 9.92 5.99
CA SER A 105 7.06 8.51 5.65
C SER A 105 6.55 7.66 6.82
N ASN A 106 5.60 6.77 6.56
CA ASN A 106 5.18 5.72 7.47
C ASN A 106 5.57 4.39 6.85
N LEU A 107 6.48 3.66 7.51
CA LEU A 107 7.15 2.50 6.93
C LEU A 107 7.03 1.31 7.89
N ARG A 108 6.92 0.10 7.34
CA ARG A 108 7.05 -1.16 8.07
C ARG A 108 7.89 -2.13 7.24
N ILE A 109 8.92 -2.73 7.85
CA ILE A 109 9.67 -3.84 7.28
C ILE A 109 9.51 -5.07 8.17
N ILE A 110 9.39 -6.22 7.53
CA ILE A 110 9.13 -7.52 8.16
C ILE A 110 10.46 -8.24 8.37
N GLY A 111 10.66 -8.77 9.57
CA GLY A 111 11.87 -9.46 10.00
C GLY A 111 12.26 -9.15 11.45
N THR A 112 13.29 -9.83 11.92
CA THR A 112 13.91 -9.56 13.21
C THR A 112 15.12 -8.66 13.01
N PHE A 113 15.22 -7.57 13.78
CA PHE A 113 16.25 -6.54 13.59
C PHE A 113 16.98 -6.24 14.91
N PRO A 114 18.26 -5.84 14.87
CA PRO A 114 18.94 -5.33 16.06
C PRO A 114 18.25 -4.08 16.63
N LYS A 115 18.37 -3.88 17.94
CA LYS A 115 17.95 -2.62 18.58
C LYS A 115 18.72 -1.45 17.97
N ARG A 116 18.10 -0.25 17.92
CA ARG A 116 18.68 0.97 17.30
C ARG A 116 18.87 0.89 15.78
N SER A 117 18.28 -0.10 15.12
CA SER A 117 18.14 -0.10 13.66
C SER A 117 17.34 1.13 13.21
N ALA A 118 17.55 1.55 11.97
CA ALA A 118 16.95 2.76 11.43
C ALA A 118 16.53 2.58 9.98
N PHE A 119 15.71 3.50 9.49
CA PHE A 119 15.50 3.70 8.06
C PHE A 119 16.32 4.88 7.58
N LYS A 120 16.72 4.84 6.32
CA LYS A 120 17.14 6.01 5.56
C LYS A 120 16.26 6.12 4.33
N VAL A 121 15.65 7.29 4.14
CA VAL A 121 14.73 7.58 3.03
C VAL A 121 15.39 8.63 2.15
N SER A 122 15.64 8.29 0.89
CA SER A 122 16.26 9.18 -0.10
C SER A 122 15.26 9.49 -1.21
N VAL A 123 15.03 10.78 -1.48
CA VAL A 123 14.18 11.24 -2.58
C VAL A 123 15.09 11.68 -3.72
N LYS A 124 14.84 11.13 -4.90
CA LYS A 124 15.66 11.36 -6.08
C LYS A 124 14.81 11.81 -7.27
N LYS A 125 15.39 12.68 -8.09
CA LYS A 125 14.82 13.05 -9.39
C LYS A 125 15.89 12.96 -10.46
N ASN A 126 15.62 12.21 -11.52
CA ASN A 126 16.58 11.95 -12.60
C ASN A 126 17.94 11.44 -12.08
N GLY A 127 17.90 10.56 -11.08
CA GLY A 127 19.09 10.00 -10.43
C GLY A 127 19.82 10.92 -9.45
N LYS A 128 19.47 12.21 -9.38
CA LYS A 128 20.03 13.15 -8.40
C LYS A 128 19.25 13.10 -7.09
N GLU A 129 19.95 12.95 -5.98
CA GLU A 129 19.37 13.06 -4.64
C GLU A 129 18.96 14.52 -4.34
N LEU A 130 17.70 14.69 -3.96
CA LEU A 130 17.10 15.97 -3.55
C LEU A 130 17.05 16.09 -2.03
N SER A 131 16.77 14.97 -1.35
CA SER A 131 16.79 14.89 0.11
C SER A 131 17.17 13.48 0.57
N SER A 132 17.76 13.38 1.76
CA SER A 132 17.99 12.12 2.45
C SER A 132 17.81 12.34 3.94
N ILE A 133 16.92 11.56 4.55
CA ILE A 133 16.68 11.59 6.00
C ILE A 133 16.99 10.22 6.61
N ARG A 134 17.48 10.21 7.84
CA ARG A 134 17.58 9.00 8.66
C ARG A 134 16.56 9.08 9.78
N CYS A 135 15.75 8.06 9.93
CA CYS A 135 14.75 7.99 10.99
C CYS A 135 14.90 6.72 11.83
N GLU A 136 14.71 6.88 13.14
CA GLU A 136 14.79 5.77 14.09
C GLU A 136 13.76 4.68 13.77
N GLY A 137 14.18 3.42 13.84
CA GLY A 137 13.30 2.27 13.71
C GLY A 137 12.80 1.81 15.08
N LEU A 138 11.49 1.65 15.19
CA LEU A 138 10.85 0.99 16.34
C LEU A 138 10.80 -0.50 16.06
N VAL A 139 11.75 -1.24 16.63
CA VAL A 139 11.83 -2.69 16.46
C VAL A 139 10.86 -3.38 17.41
N TYR A 140 9.95 -4.15 16.84
CA TYR A 140 9.05 -5.03 17.55
C TYR A 140 9.55 -6.49 17.44
N THR A 141 9.71 -7.15 18.59
CA THR A 141 9.91 -8.60 18.63
C THR A 141 8.92 -9.23 19.59
N LYS A 142 8.35 -10.38 19.20
CA LYS A 142 7.45 -11.14 20.08
C LYS A 142 8.14 -11.60 21.37
N ALA A 143 9.46 -11.72 21.34
CA ALA A 143 10.28 -12.11 22.48
C ALA A 143 10.38 -11.01 23.55
N ASP A 144 10.45 -9.73 23.14
CA ASP A 144 10.59 -8.60 24.05
C ASP A 144 9.24 -7.99 24.48
N ASP A 145 8.13 -8.38 23.82
CA ASP A 145 6.80 -7.87 24.12
C ASP A 145 6.33 -8.24 25.54
N GLN A 146 6.11 -7.22 26.36
CA GLN A 146 5.66 -7.36 27.75
C GLN A 146 4.31 -8.06 27.87
N ASN A 147 3.43 -7.86 26.89
CA ASN A 147 2.11 -8.45 26.82
C ASN A 147 2.14 -9.92 26.36
N LEU A 148 3.33 -10.49 26.10
CA LEU A 148 3.54 -11.88 25.68
C LEU A 148 4.53 -12.63 26.59
N ARG A 149 4.89 -12.08 27.76
CA ARG A 149 5.94 -12.63 28.64
C ARG A 149 5.61 -13.96 29.31
N THR A 150 4.33 -14.23 29.59
CA THR A 150 3.91 -15.45 30.29
C THR A 150 3.01 -16.32 29.40
N PRO A 151 2.97 -17.65 29.62
CA PRO A 151 2.03 -18.52 28.92
C PRO A 151 0.57 -18.05 29.05
N GLN A 152 0.19 -17.50 30.21
CA GLN A 152 -1.15 -16.96 30.45
C GLN A 152 -1.44 -15.71 29.60
N LEU A 153 -0.46 -14.83 29.41
CA LEU A 153 -0.60 -13.64 28.57
C LEU A 153 -0.58 -13.97 27.07
N ARG A 154 0.07 -15.08 26.69
CA ARG A 154 0.05 -15.63 25.33
C ARG A 154 -1.23 -16.42 25.05
N ALA A 155 -1.84 -16.99 26.08
CA ALA A 155 -3.04 -17.79 25.95
C ALA A 155 -4.15 -16.94 25.34
N GLY A 156 -4.65 -17.39 24.20
CA GLY A 156 -5.70 -16.70 23.48
C GLY A 156 -5.25 -15.44 22.74
N LYS A 157 -4.00 -15.38 22.26
CA LYS A 157 -3.56 -14.43 21.24
C LYS A 157 -3.17 -15.15 19.95
N ASP A 158 -3.49 -14.55 18.81
CA ASP A 158 -2.89 -15.00 17.54
C ASP A 158 -1.45 -14.47 17.45
N LEU A 159 -0.48 -15.38 17.47
CA LEU A 159 0.96 -15.07 17.42
C LEU A 159 1.60 -15.49 16.09
N ASN A 160 0.79 -15.75 15.07
CA ASN A 160 1.25 -16.20 13.75
C ASN A 160 1.77 -15.06 12.85
N TYR A 161 1.89 -13.84 13.36
CA TYR A 161 2.50 -12.70 12.66
C TYR A 161 4.02 -12.66 12.88
N GLU A 162 4.77 -12.11 11.93
CA GLU A 162 6.22 -11.97 12.03
C GLU A 162 6.66 -10.81 12.93
N ASP A 163 7.90 -10.87 13.42
CA ASP A 163 8.58 -9.66 13.95
C ASP A 163 8.66 -8.59 12.85
N PHE A 164 8.76 -7.32 13.27
CA PHE A 164 8.83 -6.22 12.32
C PHE A 164 9.52 -5.00 12.93
N MET A 165 9.87 -4.05 12.06
CA MET A 165 10.30 -2.71 12.45
C MET A 165 9.43 -1.69 11.76
N THR A 166 8.89 -0.72 12.50
CA THR A 166 8.20 0.45 11.94
C THR A 166 9.08 1.67 12.01
N ALA A 167 8.84 2.64 11.14
CA ALA A 167 9.44 3.96 11.31
C ALA A 167 8.88 4.62 12.58
N GLY A 168 9.74 5.29 13.35
CA GLY A 168 9.30 6.07 14.50
C GLY A 168 8.37 7.24 14.11
N LEU A 169 7.75 7.86 15.11
CA LEU A 169 6.76 8.94 14.92
C LEU A 169 7.25 10.15 14.10
N ARG A 170 8.57 10.28 13.90
CA ARG A 170 9.21 11.38 13.17
C ARG A 170 10.11 10.87 12.05
N CYS A 171 9.56 10.11 11.11
CA CYS A 171 10.28 9.79 9.88
C CYS A 171 10.07 10.89 8.82
N PHE A 172 10.56 12.07 9.17
CA PHE A 172 10.59 13.28 8.35
C PHE A 172 11.64 14.26 8.89
N ASP A 173 12.08 15.21 8.07
CA ASP A 173 12.90 16.35 8.48
C ASP A 173 12.45 17.60 7.72
N GLU A 174 11.89 18.58 8.43
CA GLU A 174 11.42 19.85 7.85
C GLU A 174 12.55 20.67 7.22
N LYS A 175 13.82 20.41 7.59
CA LYS A 175 14.99 21.07 6.99
C LYS A 175 15.41 20.43 5.67
N ALA A 176 14.96 19.21 5.39
CA ALA A 176 15.26 18.48 4.15
C ALA A 176 14.31 18.91 3.01
N VAL A 177 14.26 20.23 2.77
CA VAL A 177 13.31 20.88 1.86
C VAL A 177 13.61 20.53 0.40
N ILE A 178 12.58 20.10 -0.32
CA ILE A 178 12.56 19.83 -1.75
C ILE A 178 11.76 20.93 -2.44
N LYS A 179 12.27 21.46 -3.57
CA LYS A 179 11.57 22.50 -4.36
C LYS A 179 10.94 21.96 -5.62
N GLU A 180 11.49 20.86 -6.13
CA GLU A 180 11.03 20.18 -7.32
C GLU A 180 9.65 19.56 -7.09
N ILE A 181 8.89 19.42 -8.17
CA ILE A 181 7.59 18.72 -8.22
C ILE A 181 7.59 17.73 -9.39
N GLY A 182 6.55 16.90 -9.50
CA GLY A 182 6.40 15.86 -10.53
C GLY A 182 6.90 14.50 -10.07
N GLU A 183 7.17 13.62 -11.03
CA GLU A 183 7.65 12.25 -10.76
C GLU A 183 9.03 12.23 -10.10
N MET A 184 9.17 11.41 -9.05
CA MET A 184 10.38 11.20 -8.27
C MET A 184 10.50 9.75 -7.82
N ASP A 185 11.72 9.29 -7.60
CA ASP A 185 12.01 8.00 -6.99
C ASP A 185 12.21 8.19 -5.47
N VAL A 186 11.64 7.29 -4.68
CA VAL A 186 11.88 7.20 -3.24
C VAL A 186 12.58 5.87 -2.97
N GLU A 187 13.78 5.94 -2.42
CA GLU A 187 14.55 4.76 -2.04
C GLU A 187 14.56 4.61 -0.51
N ILE A 188 14.13 3.45 -0.04
CA ILE A 188 14.10 3.10 1.38
C ILE A 188 15.24 2.15 1.67
N TYR A 189 16.12 2.56 2.57
CA TYR A 189 17.25 1.79 3.07
C TYR A 189 16.99 1.37 4.52
N PHE A 190 17.36 0.14 4.85
CA PHE A 190 17.55 -0.33 6.20
C PHE A 190 18.97 0.03 6.64
N ILE A 191 19.11 0.49 7.89
CA ILE A 191 20.38 0.70 8.55
C ILE A 191 20.46 -0.22 9.75
N ASP A 192 21.46 -1.09 9.75
CA ASP A 192 21.69 -2.06 10.82
C ASP A 192 22.11 -1.37 12.13
N GLY A 193 21.44 -1.70 13.23
CA GLY A 193 21.66 -1.06 14.53
C GLY A 193 22.99 -1.40 15.21
N ASP A 194 23.64 -2.50 14.83
CA ASP A 194 24.90 -2.95 15.42
C ASP A 194 26.11 -2.51 14.60
N SER A 195 25.98 -2.50 13.27
CA SER A 195 27.08 -2.24 12.33
C SER A 195 26.97 -0.93 11.54
N ASN A 196 25.80 -0.27 11.53
CA ASN A 196 25.44 0.83 10.63
C ASN A 196 25.53 0.49 9.12
N ALA A 197 25.56 -0.79 8.75
CA ALA A 197 25.51 -1.19 7.35
C ALA A 197 24.19 -0.72 6.71
N GLU A 198 24.28 -0.08 5.53
CA GLU A 198 23.10 0.33 4.75
C GLU A 198 22.72 -0.75 3.73
N LYS A 199 21.43 -1.04 3.62
CA LYS A 199 20.89 -1.94 2.60
C LYS A 199 19.61 -1.38 2.01
N LEU A 200 19.56 -1.25 0.68
CA LEU A 200 18.32 -0.89 -0.02
C LEU A 200 17.27 -2.00 0.17
N VAL A 201 16.09 -1.62 0.64
CA VAL A 201 14.97 -2.53 0.87
C VAL A 201 13.92 -2.41 -0.22
N ARG A 202 13.57 -1.18 -0.63
CA ARG A 202 12.50 -0.93 -1.59
C ARG A 202 12.71 0.37 -2.36
N LYS A 203 12.18 0.42 -3.57
CA LYS A 203 12.06 1.64 -4.39
C LYS A 203 10.60 1.89 -4.71
N HIS A 204 10.19 3.14 -4.59
CA HIS A 204 8.86 3.63 -4.95
C HIS A 204 8.97 4.76 -5.96
N LYS A 205 7.87 5.05 -6.65
CA LYS A 205 7.71 6.25 -7.47
C LYS A 205 6.53 7.06 -6.95
N ILE A 206 6.78 8.33 -6.68
CA ILE A 206 5.77 9.30 -6.28
C ILE A 206 5.65 10.38 -7.36
N ASP A 207 4.47 10.99 -7.50
CA ASP A 207 4.28 12.18 -8.34
C ASP A 207 3.70 13.29 -7.47
N VAL A 208 4.57 14.25 -7.13
CA VAL A 208 4.25 15.35 -6.23
C VAL A 208 3.65 16.49 -7.01
N ARG A 209 2.49 16.97 -6.58
CA ARG A 209 1.77 18.08 -7.19
C ARG A 209 1.75 19.27 -6.23
N LYS A 210 1.68 20.46 -6.81
CA LYS A 210 1.58 21.73 -6.08
C LYS A 210 0.18 22.31 -6.26
N ALA A 211 -0.47 22.63 -5.16
CA ALA A 211 -1.74 23.33 -5.11
C ALA A 211 -1.46 24.79 -4.71
N THR A 212 -1.44 25.69 -5.69
CA THR A 212 -1.24 27.12 -5.42
C THR A 212 -2.39 27.68 -4.59
N LYS A 213 -2.04 28.52 -3.62
CA LYS A 213 -3.01 29.27 -2.80
C LYS A 213 -2.79 30.77 -2.91
N VAL A 214 -3.88 31.51 -2.80
CA VAL A 214 -3.91 32.96 -2.67
C VAL A 214 -4.60 33.36 -1.37
N ARG A 215 -4.12 34.46 -0.80
CA ARG A 215 -4.66 35.11 0.40
C ARG A 215 -4.94 36.59 0.14
N GLY A 216 -5.45 37.26 1.16
CA GLY A 216 -5.81 38.67 1.12
C GLY A 216 -7.18 38.93 0.48
N ASN A 217 -7.52 40.21 0.41
CA ASN A 217 -8.75 40.66 -0.21
C ASN A 217 -8.62 40.63 -1.75
N ALA A 218 -9.73 40.91 -2.44
CA ALA A 218 -9.76 40.76 -3.89
C ALA A 218 -8.95 41.86 -4.64
N SER A 219 -8.82 43.05 -4.04
CA SER A 219 -8.07 44.19 -4.61
C SER A 219 -6.56 44.15 -4.34
N ALA A 220 -6.11 43.35 -3.36
CA ALA A 220 -4.71 43.16 -2.99
C ALA A 220 -4.43 41.67 -2.73
N SER A 221 -4.72 40.83 -3.72
CA SER A 221 -4.43 39.40 -3.64
C SER A 221 -2.94 39.14 -3.64
N GLN A 222 -2.50 38.22 -2.78
CA GLN A 222 -1.10 37.84 -2.65
C GLN A 222 -0.97 36.31 -2.66
N PRO A 223 0.16 35.76 -3.13
CA PRO A 223 0.46 34.34 -2.95
C PRO A 223 0.45 33.96 -1.47
N ASP A 224 -0.13 32.80 -1.17
CA ASP A 224 -0.05 32.15 0.13
C ASP A 224 0.90 30.95 0.06
N VAL A 225 1.18 30.33 1.21
CA VAL A 225 1.94 29.07 1.26
C VAL A 225 1.16 28.02 0.47
N ALA A 226 1.74 27.43 -0.58
CA ALA A 226 1.07 26.39 -1.35
C ALA A 226 0.93 25.10 -0.54
N ASP A 227 -0.07 24.28 -0.87
CA ASP A 227 -0.05 22.88 -0.44
C ASP A 227 0.72 22.04 -1.47
N TYR A 228 1.33 20.97 -1.00
CA TYR A 228 1.91 19.92 -1.82
C TYR A 228 1.18 18.63 -1.48
N TYR A 229 1.05 17.73 -2.46
CA TYR A 229 0.42 16.44 -2.23
C TYR A 229 0.97 15.41 -3.20
N ILE A 230 1.02 14.15 -2.78
CA ILE A 230 1.34 13.04 -3.68
C ILE A 230 0.04 12.59 -4.35
N GLN A 231 0.02 12.53 -5.69
CA GLN A 231 -1.15 11.98 -6.39
C GLN A 231 -1.25 10.47 -6.14
N ARG A 232 -2.46 9.97 -5.85
CA ARG A 232 -2.69 8.55 -5.52
C ARG A 232 -3.80 7.92 -6.36
N HIS A 233 -4.05 8.45 -7.55
CA HIS A 233 -5.11 7.93 -8.45
C HIS A 233 -4.90 6.46 -8.83
N ALA A 234 -3.65 6.04 -9.00
CA ALA A 234 -3.32 4.65 -9.31
C ALA A 234 -3.67 3.68 -8.17
N GLU A 235 -3.73 4.16 -6.93
CA GLU A 235 -4.10 3.36 -5.76
C GLU A 235 -5.61 3.12 -5.64
N ALA A 236 -6.43 3.81 -6.44
CA ALA A 236 -7.86 3.53 -6.52
C ALA A 236 -8.17 2.13 -7.08
N ALA A 237 -7.18 1.43 -7.65
CA ALA A 237 -7.31 0.04 -8.08
C ALA A 237 -6.92 -0.99 -6.99
N VAL A 238 -6.40 -0.53 -5.85
CA VAL A 238 -5.72 -1.37 -4.87
C VAL A 238 -6.60 -1.57 -3.64
N ALA A 239 -6.85 -2.82 -3.28
CA ALA A 239 -7.59 -3.17 -2.08
C ALA A 239 -6.87 -4.26 -1.28
N ILE A 240 -6.75 -4.07 0.04
CA ILE A 240 -6.15 -5.01 0.97
C ILE A 240 -7.24 -5.60 1.86
N ALA A 241 -7.48 -6.89 1.76
CA ALA A 241 -8.26 -7.66 2.70
C ALA A 241 -7.40 -8.08 3.90
N TYR A 242 -7.92 -7.88 5.11
CA TYR A 242 -7.28 -8.28 6.35
C TYR A 242 -8.33 -8.67 7.39
N PHE A 243 -8.05 -9.72 8.15
CA PHE A 243 -8.91 -10.14 9.26
C PHE A 243 -8.47 -9.48 10.56
N GLY A 244 -9.24 -8.48 11.01
CA GLY A 244 -9.00 -7.76 12.27
C GLY A 244 -9.80 -8.32 13.44
N MET A 245 -9.21 -8.34 14.64
CA MET A 245 -9.84 -8.82 15.89
C MET A 245 -10.80 -7.81 16.55
N SER A 246 -10.91 -6.58 16.02
CA SER A 246 -11.66 -5.47 16.62
C SER A 246 -12.21 -4.52 15.56
N ARG A 247 -13.27 -3.78 15.89
CA ARG A 247 -13.76 -2.65 15.09
C ARG A 247 -12.71 -1.52 14.93
N ASN A 248 -11.72 -1.47 15.82
CA ASN A 248 -10.81 -0.33 15.96
C ASN A 248 -9.34 -0.66 15.64
N VAL A 249 -8.98 -1.93 15.41
CA VAL A 249 -7.59 -2.33 15.09
C VAL A 249 -7.57 -2.94 13.70
N GLY A 250 -7.31 -2.09 12.70
CA GLY A 250 -7.18 -2.48 11.29
C GLY A 250 -5.75 -2.91 10.94
N TYR A 251 -5.50 -3.12 9.65
CA TYR A 251 -4.19 -3.54 9.11
C TYR A 251 -3.01 -2.63 9.49
N PHE A 252 -3.30 -1.35 9.79
CA PHE A 252 -2.32 -0.33 10.19
C PHE A 252 -2.04 -0.25 11.70
N GLY A 253 -2.73 -1.06 12.51
CA GLY A 253 -2.52 -1.13 13.95
C GLY A 253 -1.41 -2.10 14.35
N ASN A 254 -1.06 -2.08 15.65
CA ASN A 254 -0.22 -3.12 16.25
C ASN A 254 -1.05 -4.40 16.45
N PRO A 255 -0.60 -5.57 15.95
CA PRO A 255 -1.35 -6.82 16.08
C PRO A 255 -1.60 -7.24 17.55
N VAL A 256 -0.79 -6.79 18.51
CA VAL A 256 -0.86 -7.24 19.92
C VAL A 256 -1.81 -6.44 20.80
N ASP A 257 -2.21 -5.24 20.38
CA ASP A 257 -3.13 -4.38 21.14
C ASP A 257 -4.59 -4.91 21.12
N ASN A 258 -4.78 -6.14 20.66
CA ASN A 258 -6.06 -6.84 20.61
C ASN A 258 -6.30 -7.64 21.90
N TYR A 259 -7.20 -7.14 22.74
CA TYR A 259 -7.61 -7.72 24.03
C TYR A 259 -8.80 -8.69 23.94
N SER A 260 -9.28 -9.03 22.73
CA SER A 260 -10.46 -9.88 22.51
C SER A 260 -10.08 -11.34 22.24
N THR A 261 -11.08 -12.22 22.31
CA THR A 261 -10.90 -13.67 22.07
C THR A 261 -10.20 -13.93 20.72
N PRO A 262 -9.16 -14.78 20.71
CA PRO A 262 -8.11 -14.89 19.68
C PRO A 262 -8.58 -15.19 18.26
N THR A 263 -9.66 -15.94 18.14
CA THR A 263 -9.92 -16.66 16.89
C THR A 263 -11.00 -16.01 16.06
N PHE A 264 -11.87 -15.19 16.64
CA PHE A 264 -12.96 -14.57 15.89
C PHE A 264 -12.52 -13.22 15.32
N ARG A 265 -12.30 -13.16 14.01
CA ARG A 265 -11.88 -11.94 13.32
C ARG A 265 -12.87 -11.58 12.24
N THR A 266 -13.04 -10.28 12.01
CA THR A 266 -13.92 -9.73 10.98
C THR A 266 -13.08 -9.29 9.79
N LEU A 267 -13.57 -9.56 8.58
CA LEU A 267 -12.94 -9.10 7.35
C LEU A 267 -13.08 -7.58 7.21
N SER A 268 -11.94 -6.90 7.09
CA SER A 268 -11.84 -5.49 6.71
C SER A 268 -11.13 -5.40 5.37
N ILE A 269 -11.66 -4.59 4.46
CA ILE A 269 -11.03 -4.32 3.16
C ILE A 269 -10.68 -2.84 3.08
N HIS A 270 -9.39 -2.54 2.96
CA HIS A 270 -8.84 -1.20 2.89
C HIS A 270 -8.55 -0.83 1.43
N THR A 271 -8.98 0.36 0.99
CA THR A 271 -8.70 0.91 -0.35
C THR A 271 -8.52 2.43 -0.26
N THR A 272 -8.02 3.08 -1.31
CA THR A 272 -8.02 4.55 -1.39
C THR A 272 -9.18 5.05 -2.25
N PHE A 273 -9.74 6.22 -1.92
CA PHE A 273 -10.70 6.94 -2.76
C PHE A 273 -10.44 8.44 -2.74
N SER A 274 -11.01 9.17 -3.70
CA SER A 274 -10.90 10.64 -3.79
C SER A 274 -12.29 11.30 -3.73
N PRO A 275 -12.70 11.79 -2.55
CA PRO A 275 -14.01 12.41 -2.35
C PRO A 275 -14.06 13.89 -2.76
N ALA A 276 -15.28 14.44 -2.75
CA ALA A 276 -15.52 15.87 -2.65
C ALA A 276 -15.47 16.31 -1.17
N GLU A 277 -15.32 17.61 -0.90
CA GLU A 277 -15.20 18.17 0.45
C GLU A 277 -16.32 17.73 1.43
N GLN A 278 -17.52 17.43 0.91
CA GLN A 278 -18.69 17.04 1.72
C GLN A 278 -19.30 15.70 1.30
N THR A 279 -18.48 14.78 0.77
CA THR A 279 -18.95 13.43 0.43
C THR A 279 -19.51 12.74 1.67
N ARG A 280 -20.69 12.13 1.52
CA ARG A 280 -21.28 11.26 2.55
C ARG A 280 -20.99 9.81 2.20
N LEU A 281 -20.41 9.10 3.15
CA LEU A 281 -20.28 7.64 3.07
C LEU A 281 -21.66 6.97 3.15
N PRO A 282 -21.82 5.76 2.59
CA PRO A 282 -23.06 5.00 2.76
C PRO A 282 -23.32 4.73 4.25
N ASN A 283 -24.55 4.92 4.67
CA ASN A 283 -24.94 4.89 6.09
C ASN A 283 -25.32 3.48 6.58
N ASN A 284 -26.07 2.76 5.76
CA ASN A 284 -26.54 1.39 6.00
C ASN A 284 -26.29 0.49 4.78
N PRO A 285 -25.03 0.34 4.31
CA PRO A 285 -24.74 -0.56 3.22
C PRO A 285 -24.91 -2.01 3.66
N PHE A 286 -25.29 -2.86 2.70
CA PHE A 286 -25.35 -4.31 2.86
C PHE A 286 -24.47 -4.99 1.80
N VAL A 287 -24.17 -6.26 2.02
CA VAL A 287 -23.28 -7.06 1.18
C VAL A 287 -24.05 -8.17 0.50
N GLN A 288 -23.84 -8.32 -0.80
CA GLN A 288 -24.28 -9.50 -1.54
C GLN A 288 -23.05 -10.30 -1.98
N CYS A 289 -22.96 -11.56 -1.53
CA CYS A 289 -21.83 -12.43 -1.86
C CYS A 289 -22.25 -13.66 -2.67
N SER A 290 -21.33 -14.14 -3.50
CA SER A 290 -21.37 -15.45 -4.14
C SER A 290 -20.05 -16.18 -3.96
N VAL A 291 -20.10 -17.52 -3.92
CA VAL A 291 -18.93 -18.39 -3.99
C VAL A 291 -19.07 -19.31 -5.19
N ASN A 292 -18.06 -19.29 -6.06
CA ASN A 292 -18.06 -20.03 -7.33
C ASN A 292 -19.31 -19.72 -8.18
N GLY A 293 -19.77 -18.47 -8.15
CA GLY A 293 -20.98 -18.01 -8.85
C GLY A 293 -22.30 -18.37 -8.17
N GLN A 294 -22.30 -19.13 -7.07
CA GLN A 294 -23.50 -19.45 -6.30
C GLN A 294 -23.70 -18.43 -5.19
N LYS A 295 -24.86 -17.78 -5.16
CA LYS A 295 -25.21 -16.79 -4.13
C LYS A 295 -25.21 -17.45 -2.75
N ILE A 296 -24.59 -16.79 -1.77
CA ILE A 296 -24.62 -17.22 -0.38
C ILE A 296 -25.63 -16.37 0.39
N ASN A 297 -26.39 -17.00 1.28
CA ASN A 297 -27.31 -16.30 2.16
C ASN A 297 -26.61 -15.86 3.46
N LEU A 298 -26.40 -14.55 3.61
CA LEU A 298 -25.84 -13.96 4.82
C LEU A 298 -26.97 -13.71 5.82
N GLN A 299 -26.90 -14.32 7.01
CA GLN A 299 -27.87 -14.06 8.08
C GLN A 299 -27.85 -12.59 8.55
N ASN A 300 -26.69 -11.96 8.47
CA ASN A 300 -26.50 -10.53 8.65
C ASN A 300 -25.61 -10.05 7.51
N ASP A 301 -26.15 -9.21 6.64
CA ASP A 301 -25.49 -8.69 5.45
C ASP A 301 -24.97 -7.26 5.62
N LYS A 302 -25.16 -6.63 6.79
CA LYS A 302 -24.74 -5.25 7.02
C LYS A 302 -23.23 -5.09 6.95
N ALA A 303 -22.78 -4.23 6.04
CA ALA A 303 -21.42 -3.72 6.00
C ALA A 303 -21.32 -2.42 6.80
N ARG A 304 -20.08 -1.99 7.07
CA ARG A 304 -19.78 -0.62 7.51
C ARG A 304 -18.71 -0.05 6.62
N VAL A 305 -18.84 1.23 6.32
CA VAL A 305 -17.86 1.98 5.54
C VAL A 305 -17.39 3.14 6.40
N SER A 306 -16.08 3.30 6.52
CA SER A 306 -15.47 4.36 7.33
C SER A 306 -14.20 4.86 6.67
N GLU A 307 -13.87 6.13 6.87
CA GLU A 307 -12.55 6.68 6.54
C GLU A 307 -11.49 6.16 7.52
N GLY A 308 -10.30 5.89 7.00
CA GLY A 308 -9.11 5.61 7.77
C GLY A 308 -8.32 6.87 8.12
N PRO A 309 -7.25 6.74 8.93
CA PRO A 309 -6.46 7.88 9.38
C PRO A 309 -5.50 8.44 8.32
N ARG A 310 -5.28 7.71 7.22
CA ARG A 310 -4.35 8.11 6.15
C ARG A 310 -5.07 8.98 5.14
N ARG A 311 -4.62 10.22 5.02
CA ARG A 311 -5.23 11.27 4.21
C ARG A 311 -4.12 12.14 3.61
N GLU A 312 -4.20 12.38 2.33
CA GLU A 312 -3.31 13.26 1.56
C GLU A 312 -4.18 14.33 0.88
N ILE A 313 -3.80 15.60 0.97
CA ILE A 313 -4.69 16.72 0.60
C ILE A 313 -3.95 17.88 -0.04
N GLY A 314 -4.48 18.36 -1.17
CA GLY A 314 -4.11 19.62 -1.79
C GLY A 314 -5.31 20.57 -1.78
N ILE A 315 -5.11 21.80 -1.32
CA ILE A 315 -6.11 22.86 -1.43
C ILE A 315 -5.59 23.90 -2.41
N TYR A 316 -6.34 24.11 -3.49
CA TYR A 316 -6.05 25.15 -4.47
C TYR A 316 -6.98 26.34 -4.24
N THR A 317 -6.43 27.55 -4.27
CA THR A 317 -7.23 28.77 -4.27
C THR A 317 -6.71 29.77 -5.29
N ASP A 318 -7.63 30.46 -5.95
CA ASP A 318 -7.31 31.51 -6.92
C ASP A 318 -8.36 32.64 -6.93
N ARG A 319 -8.08 33.69 -7.71
CA ARG A 319 -9.03 34.79 -8.02
C ARG A 319 -9.07 35.14 -9.52
N ILE A 320 -8.82 34.15 -10.38
CA ILE A 320 -8.59 34.41 -11.81
C ILE A 320 -9.92 34.72 -12.52
N GLY A 321 -10.97 33.94 -12.24
CA GLY A 321 -12.31 34.08 -12.81
C GLY A 321 -13.01 35.35 -12.34
N ALA A 322 -13.83 35.94 -13.22
CA ALA A 322 -14.43 37.26 -13.01
C ALA A 322 -15.18 37.41 -11.67
N LYS A 323 -15.95 36.40 -11.27
CA LYS A 323 -16.72 36.41 -10.00
C LYS A 323 -15.84 36.39 -8.74
N TYR A 324 -14.59 35.93 -8.84
CA TYR A 324 -13.66 35.80 -7.71
C TYR A 324 -12.72 37.01 -7.56
N LYS A 325 -12.72 37.93 -8.55
CA LYS A 325 -11.98 39.21 -8.51
C LYS A 325 -12.61 40.24 -7.57
N THR A 326 -13.85 40.04 -7.14
CA THR A 326 -14.57 40.93 -6.21
C THR A 326 -15.17 40.19 -5.01
N GLY A 327 -15.27 38.86 -5.05
CA GLY A 327 -15.85 38.02 -3.99
C GLY A 327 -14.81 37.30 -3.11
N PRO A 328 -15.18 36.22 -2.41
CA PRO A 328 -14.24 35.27 -1.81
C PRO A 328 -13.34 34.60 -2.87
N PRO A 329 -12.17 34.06 -2.52
CA PRO A 329 -11.36 33.31 -3.48
C PRO A 329 -12.09 32.03 -3.92
N TYR A 330 -11.81 31.59 -5.14
CA TYR A 330 -12.18 30.25 -5.57
C TYR A 330 -11.42 29.22 -4.73
N LYS A 331 -12.04 28.06 -4.49
CA LYS A 331 -11.44 26.95 -3.77
C LYS A 331 -11.71 25.64 -4.49
N ASP A 332 -10.68 24.84 -4.67
CA ASP A 332 -10.76 23.50 -5.21
C ASP A 332 -9.95 22.52 -4.36
N TRP A 333 -10.45 21.30 -4.21
CA TRP A 333 -9.87 20.30 -3.32
C TRP A 333 -9.53 19.04 -4.08
N VAL A 334 -8.32 18.53 -3.87
CA VAL A 334 -7.92 17.19 -4.26
C VAL A 334 -7.52 16.47 -2.98
N GLU A 335 -8.14 15.33 -2.75
CA GLU A 335 -7.95 14.57 -1.52
C GLU A 335 -7.92 13.08 -1.83
N PHE A 336 -7.07 12.34 -1.12
CA PHE A 336 -7.00 10.88 -1.18
C PHE A 336 -7.08 10.34 0.24
N ILE A 337 -8.11 9.57 0.54
CA ILE A 337 -8.36 9.03 1.88
C ILE A 337 -8.38 7.52 1.83
N ASP A 338 -7.85 6.88 2.86
CA ASP A 338 -8.08 5.47 3.14
C ASP A 338 -9.56 5.22 3.45
N LEU A 339 -10.12 4.18 2.87
CA LEU A 339 -11.50 3.77 2.97
C LEU A 339 -11.54 2.31 3.41
N ASN A 340 -12.19 2.07 4.53
CA ASN A 340 -12.33 0.75 5.12
C ASN A 340 -13.76 0.24 4.94
N PHE A 341 -13.88 -0.94 4.35
CA PHE A 341 -15.11 -1.73 4.27
C PHE A 341 -15.03 -2.87 5.28
N GLN A 342 -15.75 -2.74 6.40
CA GLN A 342 -15.93 -3.84 7.33
C GLN A 342 -17.07 -4.75 6.84
N MET A 343 -16.71 -5.94 6.40
CA MET A 343 -17.62 -6.93 5.84
C MET A 343 -18.19 -7.82 6.96
N PRO A 344 -19.44 -8.31 6.86
CA PRO A 344 -20.01 -9.25 7.82
C PRO A 344 -19.53 -10.69 7.58
N LEU A 345 -18.23 -10.84 7.27
CA LEU A 345 -17.56 -12.11 7.01
C LEU A 345 -16.48 -12.32 8.05
N PHE A 346 -16.35 -13.56 8.52
CA PHE A 346 -15.55 -13.87 9.70
C PHE A 346 -14.62 -15.06 9.46
N THR A 347 -13.64 -15.22 10.34
CA THR A 347 -12.73 -16.38 10.43
C THR A 347 -12.63 -16.81 11.89
N GLY A 348 -12.29 -18.09 12.09
CA GLY A 348 -12.06 -18.76 13.37
C GLY A 348 -13.27 -18.83 14.31
N GLU A 349 -13.02 -19.22 15.56
CA GLU A 349 -14.04 -19.53 16.56
C GLU A 349 -14.36 -18.37 17.50
N GLY A 350 -15.64 -18.12 17.78
CA GLY A 350 -16.06 -17.11 18.76
C GLY A 350 -16.92 -17.77 19.84
N GLN A 351 -16.49 -17.73 21.11
CA GLN A 351 -17.20 -18.37 22.23
C GLN A 351 -18.63 -17.84 22.46
N TYR A 352 -18.94 -16.62 21.98
CA TYR A 352 -20.23 -15.96 22.20
C TYR A 352 -20.85 -15.39 20.91
N ALA A 353 -20.31 -15.75 19.74
CA ALA A 353 -20.84 -15.24 18.48
C ALA A 353 -22.09 -16.04 18.07
N LYS A 354 -23.19 -15.33 17.76
CA LYS A 354 -24.31 -15.88 16.98
C LYS A 354 -23.77 -16.61 15.72
N PRO A 355 -24.51 -17.54 15.09
CA PRO A 355 -24.06 -18.17 13.84
C PRO A 355 -23.62 -17.08 12.86
N THR A 356 -22.31 -17.04 12.62
CA THR A 356 -21.64 -16.02 11.81
C THR A 356 -21.12 -16.72 10.58
N MET A 357 -21.16 -16.03 9.43
CA MET A 357 -20.63 -16.62 8.21
C MET A 357 -19.10 -16.65 8.28
N LYS A 358 -18.57 -17.86 8.51
CA LYS A 358 -17.15 -18.15 8.47
C LYS A 358 -16.72 -18.43 7.04
N ILE A 359 -15.66 -17.76 6.58
CA ILE A 359 -15.17 -17.93 5.22
C ILE A 359 -14.60 -19.34 5.00
N GLU A 360 -14.08 -20.00 6.04
CA GLU A 360 -13.51 -21.35 5.94
C GLU A 360 -14.55 -22.41 5.58
N ASN A 361 -15.83 -22.13 5.84
CA ASN A 361 -16.93 -23.03 5.50
C ASN A 361 -17.26 -23.02 4.00
N PHE A 362 -16.78 -22.04 3.23
CA PHE A 362 -17.06 -21.88 1.81
C PHE A 362 -15.77 -21.58 1.04
N GLN A 363 -15.03 -22.63 0.67
CA GLN A 363 -13.82 -22.50 -0.13
C GLN A 363 -14.15 -22.20 -1.60
N GLY A 364 -13.24 -21.50 -2.28
CA GLY A 364 -13.33 -21.16 -3.70
C GLY A 364 -13.31 -19.67 -3.97
N LYS A 365 -13.85 -19.26 -5.12
CA LYS A 365 -13.83 -17.88 -5.61
C LYS A 365 -14.98 -17.08 -5.02
N TRP A 366 -14.66 -16.12 -4.17
CA TRP A 366 -15.61 -15.19 -3.58
C TRP A 366 -15.76 -13.96 -4.46
N GLU A 367 -16.99 -13.49 -4.60
CA GLU A 367 -17.33 -12.17 -5.13
C GLU A 367 -18.35 -11.53 -4.20
N CYS A 368 -18.07 -10.33 -3.68
CA CYS A 368 -18.96 -9.61 -2.79
C CYS A 368 -19.11 -8.14 -3.23
N ALA A 369 -20.35 -7.71 -3.44
CA ALA A 369 -20.71 -6.33 -3.75
C ALA A 369 -21.24 -5.61 -2.50
N VAL A 370 -20.75 -4.40 -2.25
CA VAL A 370 -21.25 -3.50 -1.19
C VAL A 370 -22.25 -2.53 -1.80
N ILE A 371 -23.50 -2.57 -1.30
CA ILE A 371 -24.65 -1.94 -1.93
C ILE A 371 -25.41 -1.09 -0.91
N GLU A 372 -25.88 0.09 -1.30
CA GLU A 372 -26.89 0.86 -0.55
C GLU A 372 -27.88 1.49 -1.54
N ASN A 373 -29.18 1.42 -1.24
CA ASN A 373 -30.25 2.01 -2.06
C ASN A 373 -30.18 1.63 -3.56
N GLY A 374 -29.81 0.38 -3.86
CA GLY A 374 -29.66 -0.12 -5.24
C GLY A 374 -28.38 0.30 -5.95
N VAL A 375 -27.50 1.07 -5.30
CA VAL A 375 -26.22 1.52 -5.85
C VAL A 375 -25.10 0.65 -5.31
N THR A 376 -24.29 0.10 -6.20
CA THR A 376 -23.05 -0.62 -5.82
C THR A 376 -21.93 0.39 -5.61
N PHE A 377 -21.20 0.28 -4.50
CA PHE A 377 -20.05 1.15 -4.19
C PHE A 377 -18.76 0.52 -4.67
N ARG A 378 -18.56 -0.75 -4.32
CA ARG A 378 -17.41 -1.57 -4.71
C ARG A 378 -17.84 -3.02 -4.86
N THR A 379 -17.20 -3.73 -5.76
CA THR A 379 -17.24 -5.20 -5.84
C THR A 379 -15.85 -5.74 -5.58
N PHE A 380 -15.74 -6.69 -4.67
CA PHE A 380 -14.49 -7.29 -4.25
C PHE A 380 -14.46 -8.76 -4.63
N ARG A 381 -13.31 -9.25 -5.12
CA ARG A 381 -13.12 -10.66 -5.49
C ARG A 381 -11.82 -11.20 -4.92
N TRP A 382 -11.89 -12.39 -4.37
CA TRP A 382 -10.74 -13.10 -3.82
C TRP A 382 -11.00 -14.60 -3.81
N GLU A 383 -9.98 -15.38 -3.48
CA GLU A 383 -10.10 -16.83 -3.37
C GLU A 383 -9.85 -17.25 -1.91
N VAL A 384 -10.66 -18.17 -1.40
CA VAL A 384 -10.50 -18.74 -0.05
C VAL A 384 -10.12 -20.21 -0.17
N GLY A 385 -9.01 -20.57 0.46
CA GLY A 385 -8.58 -21.96 0.63
C GLY A 385 -8.83 -22.46 2.06
N ALA A 386 -8.28 -23.65 2.37
CA ALA A 386 -8.46 -24.30 3.67
C ALA A 386 -7.94 -23.49 4.88
N LYS A 387 -7.08 -22.49 4.66
CA LYS A 387 -6.42 -21.70 5.71
C LYS A 387 -6.77 -20.21 5.66
N GLY A 388 -7.81 -19.82 4.92
CA GLY A 388 -8.22 -18.42 4.75
C GLY A 388 -8.04 -17.90 3.32
N ILE A 389 -7.99 -16.57 3.18
CA ILE A 389 -7.85 -15.90 1.88
C ILE A 389 -6.49 -16.26 1.26
N LEU A 390 -6.49 -16.65 -0.01
CA LEU A 390 -5.28 -16.93 -0.78
C LEU A 390 -4.65 -15.63 -1.29
N PRO A 391 -3.31 -15.58 -1.44
CA PRO A 391 -2.65 -14.37 -1.88
C PRO A 391 -2.96 -14.12 -3.37
N HIS A 392 -3.09 -12.85 -3.75
CA HIS A 392 -3.22 -12.46 -5.15
C HIS A 392 -1.96 -12.83 -5.95
N ALA A 393 -2.07 -12.91 -7.27
CA ALA A 393 -0.96 -13.24 -8.16
C ALA A 393 0.26 -12.30 -7.96
N GLU A 394 0.00 -11.00 -7.79
CA GLU A 394 1.03 -9.98 -7.47
C GLU A 394 1.74 -10.22 -6.13
N GLN A 395 1.11 -10.91 -5.17
CA GLN A 395 1.78 -11.30 -3.93
C GLN A 395 2.51 -12.64 -4.08
N LYS A 396 1.90 -13.60 -4.79
CA LYS A 396 2.47 -14.94 -5.03
C LYS A 396 3.81 -14.89 -5.76
N ASN A 397 3.98 -13.93 -6.67
CA ASN A 397 5.23 -13.75 -7.41
C ASN A 397 6.25 -12.85 -6.70
N GLY A 398 5.96 -12.38 -5.48
CA GLY A 398 6.82 -11.52 -4.69
C GLY A 398 6.90 -10.06 -5.16
N ASN A 399 6.05 -9.65 -6.11
CA ASN A 399 6.01 -8.26 -6.56
C ASN A 399 5.51 -7.33 -5.44
N VAL A 400 4.47 -7.75 -4.72
CA VAL A 400 3.88 -7.05 -3.57
C VAL A 400 4.06 -7.87 -2.30
N ASN A 401 4.39 -7.20 -1.23
CA ASN A 401 4.52 -7.78 0.10
C ASN A 401 3.57 -7.09 1.06
N LEU A 402 2.70 -7.87 1.70
CA LEU A 402 1.80 -7.41 2.75
C LEU A 402 2.16 -8.10 4.08
N PHE A 403 1.73 -7.50 5.19
CA PHE A 403 1.85 -8.10 6.52
C PHE A 403 1.04 -9.39 6.63
N TYR A 404 1.31 -10.14 7.71
CA TYR A 404 0.66 -11.42 7.99
C TYR A 404 -0.87 -11.37 7.79
N ASP A 405 -1.43 -12.46 7.27
CA ASP A 405 -2.86 -12.67 7.00
C ASP A 405 -3.55 -11.62 6.13
N ALA A 406 -2.80 -10.73 5.48
CA ALA A 406 -3.34 -9.79 4.52
C ALA A 406 -3.17 -10.28 3.08
N ALA A 407 -4.20 -10.01 2.28
CA ALA A 407 -4.22 -10.31 0.87
C ALA A 407 -4.58 -9.05 0.08
N LEU A 408 -3.87 -8.80 -1.00
CA LEU A 408 -4.35 -7.97 -2.08
C LEU A 408 -5.58 -8.69 -2.65
N VAL A 409 -6.66 -7.97 -2.89
CA VAL A 409 -7.89 -8.52 -3.46
C VAL A 409 -8.28 -7.73 -4.70
N GLU A 410 -8.99 -8.37 -5.61
CA GLU A 410 -9.51 -7.64 -6.76
C GLU A 410 -10.63 -6.72 -6.31
N MET A 411 -10.55 -5.47 -6.76
CA MET A 411 -11.59 -4.48 -6.53
C MET A 411 -12.06 -3.92 -7.87
N GLU A 412 -13.35 -3.74 -7.97
CA GLU A 412 -14.01 -3.05 -9.06
C GLU A 412 -14.78 -1.85 -8.52
N ILE A 413 -14.51 -0.70 -9.14
CA ILE A 413 -15.32 0.51 -9.02
C ILE A 413 -16.37 0.43 -10.15
N PRO A 414 -17.66 0.63 -9.86
CA PRO A 414 -18.71 0.59 -10.88
C PRO A 414 -18.42 1.57 -12.03
N SER A 415 -18.88 1.23 -13.24
CA SER A 415 -18.72 2.09 -14.41
C SER A 415 -19.27 3.50 -14.14
N GLY A 416 -18.42 4.51 -14.36
CA GLY A 416 -18.74 5.91 -14.07
C GLY A 416 -18.43 6.37 -12.64
N GLY A 417 -17.98 5.48 -11.76
CA GLY A 417 -17.74 5.75 -10.34
C GLY A 417 -18.98 5.51 -9.47
N SER A 418 -18.78 5.46 -8.16
CA SER A 418 -19.86 5.41 -7.17
C SER A 418 -20.09 6.80 -6.54
N PRO A 419 -21.16 7.03 -5.77
CA PRO A 419 -21.46 8.34 -5.19
C PRO A 419 -20.38 8.91 -4.23
N ILE A 420 -19.48 8.06 -3.72
CA ILE A 420 -18.34 8.52 -2.91
C ILE A 420 -17.16 9.00 -3.75
N ASP A 421 -17.12 8.64 -5.03
CA ASP A 421 -16.02 8.97 -5.93
C ASP A 421 -16.27 10.35 -6.55
N PHE A 422 -15.26 11.21 -6.50
CA PHE A 422 -15.31 12.54 -7.11
C PHE A 422 -14.25 12.72 -8.18
N ARG A 423 -13.04 12.17 -7.96
CA ARG A 423 -11.91 12.27 -8.88
C ARG A 423 -11.27 10.91 -9.09
N LEU A 424 -11.47 10.32 -10.26
CA LEU A 424 -10.84 9.07 -10.63
C LEU A 424 -10.10 9.21 -11.96
N LEU A 425 -8.88 8.70 -12.01
CA LEU A 425 -8.04 8.66 -13.19
C LEU A 425 -7.43 7.27 -13.35
N PRO A 426 -7.73 6.53 -14.43
CA PRO A 426 -7.05 5.27 -14.71
C PRO A 426 -5.58 5.54 -15.00
N LEU A 427 -4.70 5.04 -14.13
CA LEU A 427 -3.24 5.13 -14.28
C LEU A 427 -2.58 3.74 -14.18
N PRO A 428 -2.88 2.81 -15.09
CA PRO A 428 -2.32 1.44 -15.02
C PRO A 428 -0.78 1.42 -15.10
N ASN A 429 -0.16 2.42 -15.74
CA ASN A 429 1.30 2.49 -15.86
C ASN A 429 1.98 3.15 -14.65
N ALA A 430 1.23 3.80 -13.76
CA ALA A 430 1.78 4.44 -12.56
C ALA A 430 2.03 3.44 -11.42
N GLY A 431 1.58 2.19 -11.57
CA GLY A 431 1.81 1.13 -10.57
C GLY A 431 0.94 1.23 -9.32
N LEU A 432 1.04 0.22 -8.46
CA LEU A 432 0.40 0.14 -7.15
C LEU A 432 1.35 0.55 -6.03
N PHE A 433 0.83 0.88 -4.84
CA PHE A 433 1.62 1.19 -3.64
C PHE A 433 2.81 2.14 -3.92
N TYR A 434 2.51 3.32 -4.49
CA TYR A 434 3.50 4.29 -4.93
C TYR A 434 4.49 3.71 -5.96
N GLY A 435 4.02 3.39 -7.17
CA GLY A 435 4.94 3.16 -8.29
C GLY A 435 5.42 1.73 -8.53
N ILE A 436 4.98 0.74 -7.73
CA ILE A 436 5.34 -0.66 -7.96
C ILE A 436 4.61 -1.13 -9.22
N PRO A 437 5.31 -1.56 -10.29
CA PRO A 437 4.64 -1.93 -11.53
C PRO A 437 3.72 -3.14 -11.34
N TRP A 438 2.59 -3.17 -12.06
CA TRP A 438 1.77 -4.38 -12.17
C TRP A 438 2.52 -5.44 -12.97
N SER A 439 2.76 -6.59 -12.35
CA SER A 439 3.57 -7.66 -12.95
C SER A 439 2.73 -8.78 -13.55
N THR A 440 1.45 -8.87 -13.17
CA THR A 440 0.52 -9.94 -13.58
C THR A 440 -0.56 -9.41 -14.52
N ALA A 441 -1.20 -10.31 -15.27
CA ALA A 441 -2.28 -9.95 -16.18
C ALA A 441 -3.52 -9.49 -15.40
N GLU A 442 -3.82 -10.17 -14.30
CA GLU A 442 -4.88 -9.87 -13.35
C GLU A 442 -4.67 -8.47 -12.75
N GLY A 443 -3.45 -8.17 -12.30
CA GLY A 443 -3.04 -6.85 -11.82
C GLY A 443 -3.29 -5.73 -12.83
N LYS A 444 -2.79 -5.91 -14.05
CA LYS A 444 -2.99 -4.94 -15.14
C LYS A 444 -4.48 -4.76 -15.49
N ALA A 445 -5.26 -5.84 -15.45
CA ALA A 445 -6.70 -5.79 -15.70
C ALA A 445 -7.45 -5.04 -14.59
N MET A 446 -7.08 -5.20 -13.32
CA MET A 446 -7.65 -4.39 -12.23
C MET A 446 -7.37 -2.90 -12.43
N ALA A 447 -6.12 -2.54 -12.70
CA ALA A 447 -5.73 -1.15 -12.89
C ALA A 447 -6.39 -0.48 -14.10
N GLY A 448 -6.61 -1.25 -15.18
CA GLY A 448 -7.32 -0.78 -16.38
C GLY A 448 -8.83 -0.62 -16.20
N ARG A 449 -9.44 -1.22 -15.16
CA ARG A 449 -10.88 -1.13 -14.89
C ARG A 449 -11.29 0.11 -14.10
N VAL A 450 -10.34 0.88 -13.55
CA VAL A 450 -10.66 2.13 -12.84
C VAL A 450 -11.35 3.10 -13.80
N PRO A 451 -12.59 3.56 -13.52
CA PRO A 451 -13.27 4.50 -14.40
C PRO A 451 -12.61 5.88 -14.31
N LYS A 452 -12.80 6.69 -15.35
CA LYS A 452 -12.50 8.12 -15.28
C LYS A 452 -13.71 8.85 -14.71
N MET A 453 -13.51 9.70 -13.70
CA MET A 453 -14.58 10.51 -13.11
C MET A 453 -14.03 11.87 -12.69
N GLY A 454 -14.78 12.93 -12.99
CA GLY A 454 -14.43 14.30 -12.62
C GLY A 454 -13.11 14.79 -13.25
N ASN A 455 -12.60 15.89 -12.67
CA ASN A 455 -11.26 16.38 -13.00
C ASN A 455 -10.27 15.78 -12.00
N PRO A 456 -9.21 15.09 -12.43
CA PRO A 456 -8.31 14.40 -11.50
C PRO A 456 -7.43 15.33 -10.68
N TYR A 457 -7.26 16.57 -11.12
CA TYR A 457 -6.42 17.58 -10.49
C TYR A 457 -7.19 18.89 -10.35
N HIS A 458 -6.56 19.85 -9.66
CA HIS A 458 -7.12 21.18 -9.48
C HIS A 458 -7.50 21.86 -10.80
N VAL A 459 -8.67 22.50 -10.81
CA VAL A 459 -9.18 23.25 -11.97
C VAL A 459 -9.15 24.74 -11.65
N PRO A 460 -8.44 25.58 -12.43
CA PRO A 460 -8.49 27.03 -12.23
C PRO A 460 -9.89 27.61 -12.45
N SER A 461 -10.24 28.67 -11.73
CA SER A 461 -11.59 29.26 -11.73
C SER A 461 -12.03 29.93 -13.03
N ALA A 462 -11.13 30.05 -14.00
CA ALA A 462 -11.40 30.60 -15.33
C ALA A 462 -11.83 29.54 -16.36
N LYS A 463 -11.85 28.26 -15.97
CA LYS A 463 -12.40 27.15 -16.74
C LYS A 463 -13.77 26.78 -16.20
#